data_AF-A0A355HA52-F1
#
_entry.id   AF-A0A355HA52-F1
#
_cell.length_a   1.000
_cell.length_b   1.000
_cell.length_c   1.000
_cell.angle_alpha   90.00
_cell.angle_beta   90.00
_cell.angle_gamma   90.00
#
_symmetry.space_group_name_H-M   'P 1'
#
loop_
_entity.id
_entity.type
_entity.pdbx_description
1 polymer ?
#
loop_
_entity_poly.entity_id
_entity_poly.type
_entity_poly.pdbx_seq_one_letter_code
_entity_poly.pdbx_strand_id
1 'polypeptide(L)'
;DQSCGIRSHYRLFLAYIPEEIQLFSQQLAKKLPDWELTSSADYVPLAGESLCFPDYLLTHSSGKNVALELFHTWHAAPLRIRLQQLDIQKGSPLLIGVNRSLLKNEELADQINNSHYFSHFGFYFRETPTAAKIVPLLDAWIKD
;
A
#
# COMPACT_ATOMS: atom_id res chain seq x y z
N ASP A 1 29.74 3.91 6.06
CA ASP A 1 30.71 4.31 7.09
C ASP A 1 30.02 5.28 8.05
N GLN A 2 29.84 4.91 9.32
CA GLN A 2 29.16 5.72 10.36
C GLN A 2 30.17 6.60 11.13
N SER A 3 31.34 6.85 10.55
CA SER A 3 32.48 7.51 11.18
C SER A 3 32.32 9.03 11.33
N CYS A 4 31.36 9.65 10.64
CA CYS A 4 31.03 11.04 10.90
C CYS A 4 30.16 11.13 12.15
N GLY A 5 30.66 11.81 13.20
CA GLY A 5 30.02 12.02 14.50
C GLY A 5 28.73 12.86 14.49
N ILE A 6 27.84 12.61 13.52
CA ILE A 6 26.49 13.14 13.46
C ILE A 6 25.72 12.51 14.62
N ARG A 7 25.67 13.22 15.73
CA ARG A 7 24.84 12.86 16.88
C ARG A 7 23.45 13.42 16.63
N SER A 8 22.46 12.55 16.44
CA SER A 8 21.05 12.99 16.47
C SER A 8 20.75 13.54 17.86
N HIS A 9 20.53 14.84 17.97
CA HIS A 9 20.06 15.49 19.21
C HIS A 9 18.55 15.28 19.45
N TYR A 10 17.85 14.69 18.49
CA TYR A 10 16.44 14.35 18.59
C TYR A 10 16.29 12.94 19.18
N ARG A 11 15.58 12.87 20.31
CA ARG A 11 15.00 11.65 20.85
C ARG A 11 14.23 10.97 19.72
N LEU A 12 14.52 9.69 19.46
CA LEU A 12 13.90 8.83 18.43
C LEU A 12 12.59 9.43 17.94
N PHE A 13 12.63 10.00 16.73
CA PHE A 13 11.49 10.60 16.06
C PHE A 13 10.46 9.46 15.95
N LEU A 14 9.50 9.41 16.87
CA LEU A 14 8.30 8.60 16.68
C LEU A 14 7.74 9.09 15.36
N ALA A 15 7.83 8.25 14.33
CA ALA A 15 7.46 8.61 12.97
C ALA A 15 6.08 9.26 13.04
N TYR A 16 6.01 10.55 12.69
CA TYR A 16 4.75 11.28 12.73
C TYR A 16 3.80 10.56 11.78
N ILE A 17 2.75 9.93 12.33
CA ILE A 17 1.68 9.30 11.55
C ILE A 17 0.61 10.38 11.37
N PRO A 18 0.35 10.83 10.12
CA PRO A 18 -0.68 11.83 9.86
C PRO A 18 -2.04 11.45 10.45
N GLU A 19 -2.81 12.44 10.92
CA GLU A 19 -4.10 12.21 11.58
C GLU A 19 -5.08 11.43 10.69
N GLU A 20 -5.02 11.65 9.38
CA GLU A 20 -5.90 11.00 8.43
C GLU A 20 -5.63 9.49 8.33
N ILE A 21 -4.38 9.07 8.54
CA ILE A 21 -4.00 7.66 8.61
C ILE A 21 -4.48 7.03 9.92
N GLN A 22 -4.42 7.76 11.03
CA GLN A 22 -4.96 7.30 12.31
C GLN A 22 -6.48 7.12 12.23
N LEU A 23 -7.18 8.09 11.63
CA LEU A 23 -8.62 8.00 11.38
C LEU A 23 -8.96 6.82 10.48
N PHE A 24 -8.18 6.58 9.43
CA PHE A 24 -8.34 5.43 8.56
C PHE A 24 -8.18 4.11 9.32
N SER A 25 -7.12 3.96 10.13
CA SER A 25 -6.90 2.78 10.98
C SER A 25 -8.07 2.53 11.94
N GLN A 26 -8.56 3.57 12.62
CA GLN A 26 -9.71 3.46 13.51
C GLN A 26 -11.01 3.07 12.77
N GLN A 27 -11.24 3.62 11.57
CA GLN A 27 -12.39 3.24 10.76
C GLN A 27 -12.29 1.80 10.27
N LEU A 28 -11.09 1.34 9.94
CA LEU A 28 -10.83 -0.03 9.54
C LEU A 28 -11.11 -0.98 10.70
N ALA A 29 -10.54 -0.74 11.89
CA ALA A 29 -10.76 -1.56 13.08
C ALA A 29 -12.24 -1.66 13.49
N LYS A 30 -13.03 -0.59 13.28
CA LYS A 30 -14.49 -0.63 13.53
C LYS A 30 -15.25 -1.50 12.54
N LYS A 31 -14.82 -1.56 11.28
CA LYS A 31 -15.50 -2.33 10.21
C LYS A 31 -14.98 -3.76 10.09
N LEU A 32 -13.72 -3.96 10.42
CA LEU A 32 -12.97 -5.20 10.29
C LEU A 32 -12.20 -5.42 11.59
N PRO A 33 -12.88 -5.89 12.66
CA PRO A 33 -12.25 -6.09 13.96
C PRO A 33 -11.17 -7.16 13.95
N ASP A 34 -11.23 -8.08 12.99
CA ASP A 34 -10.23 -9.14 12.79
C ASP A 34 -8.97 -8.65 12.05
N TRP A 35 -8.94 -7.39 11.59
CA TRP A 35 -7.82 -6.82 10.85
C TRP A 35 -7.16 -5.67 11.62
N GLU A 36 -5.85 -5.73 11.73
CA GLU A 36 -5.02 -4.68 12.29
C GLU A 36 -4.18 -4.01 11.19
N LEU A 37 -4.18 -2.68 11.14
CA LEU A 37 -3.33 -1.90 10.23
C LEU A 37 -2.13 -1.35 11.00
N THR A 38 -0.94 -1.76 10.59
CA THR A 38 0.34 -1.26 11.12
C THR A 38 1.20 -0.67 10.00
N SER A 39 2.17 0.17 10.34
CA SER A 39 3.19 0.61 9.37
C SER A 39 4.04 -0.59 8.95
N SER A 40 4.31 -0.74 7.65
CA SER A 40 5.16 -1.87 7.23
C SER A 40 6.61 -1.61 7.61
N ALA A 41 7.22 -2.57 8.30
CA ALA A 41 8.66 -2.58 8.57
C ALA A 41 9.43 -3.48 7.58
N ASP A 42 8.73 -4.39 6.91
CA ASP A 42 9.33 -5.42 6.06
C ASP A 42 9.12 -5.12 4.57
N TYR A 43 10.03 -5.65 3.76
CA TYR A 43 9.94 -5.60 2.31
C TYR A 43 9.15 -6.80 1.76
N VAL A 44 8.49 -6.59 0.64
CA VAL A 44 7.82 -7.64 -0.13
C VAL A 44 8.69 -7.98 -1.34
N PRO A 45 9.06 -9.26 -1.53
CA PRO A 45 9.77 -9.68 -2.73
C PRO A 45 8.81 -9.63 -3.93
N LEU A 46 9.19 -8.87 -4.95
CA LEU A 46 8.47 -8.85 -6.23
C LEU A 46 9.24 -9.61 -7.31
N ALA A 47 8.59 -9.84 -8.45
CA ALA A 47 9.27 -10.41 -9.60
C ALA A 47 10.46 -9.53 -10.04
N GLY A 48 11.61 -10.19 -10.31
CA GLY A 48 12.89 -9.53 -10.58
C GLY A 48 13.70 -9.23 -9.31
N GLU A 49 14.87 -8.60 -9.45
CA GLU A 49 15.72 -8.17 -8.32
C GLU A 49 15.18 -6.89 -7.64
N SER A 50 13.85 -6.76 -7.55
CA SER A 50 13.18 -5.56 -7.06
C SER A 50 12.56 -5.78 -5.69
N LEU A 51 12.92 -4.92 -4.75
CA LEU A 51 12.34 -4.88 -3.41
C LEU A 51 11.20 -3.86 -3.37
N CYS A 52 10.08 -4.23 -2.77
CA CYS A 52 8.98 -3.32 -2.47
C CYS A 52 8.94 -3.02 -0.98
N PHE A 53 8.90 -1.74 -0.61
CA PHE A 53 8.70 -1.31 0.77
C PHE A 53 7.30 -0.71 0.85
N PRO A 54 6.27 -1.52 1.14
CA PRO A 54 4.90 -1.04 1.22
C PRO A 54 4.74 -0.05 2.39
N ASP A 55 3.72 0.80 2.33
CA ASP A 55 3.49 1.79 3.39
C ASP A 55 2.94 1.12 4.66
N TYR A 56 2.07 0.12 4.50
CA TYR A 56 1.35 -0.51 5.59
C TYR A 56 1.29 -2.03 5.46
N LEU A 57 1.06 -2.69 6.59
CA LEU A 57 0.76 -4.10 6.69
C LEU A 57 -0.60 -4.28 7.37
N LEU A 58 -1.45 -5.07 6.73
CA LEU A 58 -2.73 -5.51 7.27
C LEU A 58 -2.57 -6.95 7.77
N THR A 59 -2.77 -7.15 9.07
CA THR A 59 -2.65 -8.46 9.72
C THR A 59 -4.03 -8.93 10.14
N HIS A 60 -4.44 -10.10 9.65
CA HIS A 60 -5.69 -10.75 10.06
C HIS A 60 -5.47 -11.62 11.30
N SER A 61 -6.50 -11.77 12.15
CA SER A 61 -6.47 -12.61 13.36
C SER A 61 -6.13 -14.09 13.09
N SER A 62 -6.33 -14.57 11.86
CA SER A 62 -5.89 -15.92 11.43
C SER A 62 -4.39 -16.04 11.14
N GLY A 63 -3.62 -14.95 11.20
CA GLY A 63 -2.21 -14.88 10.83
C GLY A 63 -1.94 -14.63 9.34
N LYS A 64 -2.98 -14.37 8.53
CA LYS A 64 -2.80 -13.94 7.13
C LYS A 64 -2.41 -12.46 7.10
N ASN A 65 -1.42 -12.13 6.26
CA ASN A 65 -0.91 -10.77 6.14
C ASN A 65 -1.07 -10.26 4.71
N VAL A 66 -1.33 -8.96 4.59
CA VAL A 66 -1.52 -8.27 3.31
C VAL A 66 -0.79 -6.94 3.34
N ALA A 67 0.23 -6.79 2.51
CA ALA A 67 0.91 -5.52 2.35
C ALA A 67 0.03 -4.52 1.59
N LEU A 68 0.15 -3.23 1.90
CA LEU A 68 -0.57 -2.13 1.25
C LEU A 68 0.38 -0.99 0.89
N GLU A 69 0.39 -0.58 -0.38
CA GLU A 69 1.16 0.57 -0.89
C GLU A 69 0.20 1.62 -1.49
N LEU A 70 0.40 2.89 -1.13
CA LEU A 70 -0.44 4.03 -1.51
C LEU A 70 0.32 4.99 -2.44
N PHE A 71 -0.14 5.05 -3.69
CA PHE A 71 0.38 5.94 -4.72
C PHE A 71 -0.37 7.26 -4.70
N HIS A 72 0.29 8.30 -4.18
CA HIS A 72 -0.20 9.66 -4.10
C HIS A 72 0.12 10.44 -5.38
N THR A 73 -0.30 11.70 -5.47
CA THR A 73 -0.25 12.52 -6.70
C THR A 73 1.13 12.65 -7.36
N TRP A 74 2.19 12.65 -6.56
CA TRP A 74 3.61 12.65 -6.96
C TRP A 74 4.19 11.28 -7.33
N HIS A 75 3.47 10.17 -7.15
CA HIS A 75 4.00 8.82 -7.33
C HIS A 75 3.72 8.23 -8.73
N ALA A 76 3.57 9.07 -9.77
CA ALA A 76 3.24 8.61 -11.12
C ALA A 76 4.29 7.64 -11.72
N ALA A 77 5.59 7.96 -11.61
CA ALA A 77 6.65 7.09 -12.12
C ALA A 77 6.80 5.79 -11.30
N PRO A 78 6.86 5.83 -9.94
CA PRO A 78 6.84 4.62 -9.12
C PRO A 78 5.66 3.69 -9.41
N LEU A 79 4.46 4.26 -9.61
CA LEU A 79 3.26 3.47 -9.93
C LEU A 79 3.41 2.70 -11.24
N ARG A 80 3.91 3.34 -12.31
CA ARG A 80 4.11 2.66 -13.60
C ARG A 80 5.03 1.44 -13.48
N ILE A 81 6.14 1.60 -12.76
CA ILE A 81 7.11 0.53 -12.53
C ILE A 81 6.46 -0.59 -11.72
N ARG A 82 5.73 -0.24 -10.66
CA ARG A 82 5.07 -1.22 -9.79
C ARG A 82 4.02 -2.05 -10.55
N LEU A 83 3.19 -1.41 -11.38
CA LEU A 83 2.19 -2.12 -12.19
C LEU A 83 2.84 -3.14 -13.13
N GLN A 84 3.92 -2.75 -13.83
CA GLN A 84 4.65 -3.67 -14.71
C GLN A 84 5.24 -4.87 -13.94
N GLN A 85 5.78 -4.65 -12.75
CA GLN A 85 6.32 -5.73 -11.91
C GLN A 85 5.23 -6.72 -11.48
N LEU A 86 4.07 -6.19 -11.08
CA LEU A 86 2.99 -7.00 -10.53
C LEU A 86 2.20 -7.75 -11.61
N ASP A 87 2.06 -7.21 -12.82
CA ASP A 87 1.43 -7.93 -13.94
C ASP A 87 2.26 -9.16 -14.39
N ILE A 88 3.56 -9.19 -14.10
CA ILE A 88 4.45 -10.34 -14.39
C ILE A 88 4.42 -11.36 -13.22
N GLN A 89 4.10 -10.90 -12.02
CA GLN A 89 4.11 -11.73 -10.83
C GLN A 89 2.88 -12.65 -10.76
N LYS A 90 3.10 -13.88 -10.30
CA LYS A 90 2.00 -14.80 -9.97
C LYS A 90 1.65 -14.66 -8.50
N GLY A 91 0.37 -14.40 -8.22
CA GLY A 91 -0.17 -14.27 -6.87
C GLY A 91 -0.42 -12.83 -6.45
N SER A 92 -0.80 -12.66 -5.19
CA SER A 92 -1.25 -11.39 -4.62
C SER A 92 -0.24 -10.99 -3.55
N PRO A 93 0.90 -10.35 -3.88
CA PRO A 93 1.85 -9.90 -2.86
C PRO A 93 1.44 -8.58 -2.20
N LEU A 94 0.58 -7.78 -2.85
CA LEU A 94 0.39 -6.37 -2.50
C LEU A 94 -1.00 -5.80 -2.86
N LEU A 95 -1.65 -5.11 -1.93
CA LEU A 95 -2.76 -4.21 -2.25
C LEU A 95 -2.24 -2.84 -2.71
N ILE A 96 -2.86 -2.30 -3.76
CA ILE A 96 -2.47 -1.00 -4.31
C ILE A 96 -3.60 0.02 -4.15
N GLY A 97 -3.33 1.10 -3.43
CA GLY A 97 -4.16 2.30 -3.46
C GLY A 97 -3.62 3.32 -4.46
N VAL A 98 -4.45 3.82 -5.37
CA VAL A 98 -4.08 4.90 -6.31
C VAL A 98 -4.92 6.15 -6.07
N ASN A 99 -4.25 7.29 -5.89
CA ASN A 99 -4.92 8.57 -5.81
C ASN A 99 -5.53 8.94 -7.16
N ARG A 100 -6.83 9.27 -7.18
CA ARG A 100 -7.57 9.63 -8.40
C ARG A 100 -6.95 10.77 -9.19
N SER A 101 -6.18 11.65 -8.56
CA SER A 101 -5.50 12.74 -9.28
C SER A 101 -4.44 12.23 -10.26
N LEU A 102 -3.90 11.02 -10.07
CA LEU A 102 -2.99 10.38 -11.02
C LEU A 102 -3.67 10.01 -12.34
N LEU A 103 -4.99 9.79 -12.32
CA LEU A 103 -5.78 9.48 -13.52
C LEU A 103 -5.95 10.67 -14.48
N LYS A 104 -5.49 11.87 -14.09
CA LYS A 104 -5.44 13.03 -14.99
C LYS A 104 -4.39 12.85 -16.09
N ASN A 105 -3.43 11.95 -15.89
CA ASN A 105 -2.51 11.53 -16.94
C ASN A 105 -3.15 10.35 -17.69
N GLU A 106 -3.54 10.58 -18.94
CA GLU A 106 -4.26 9.61 -19.77
C GLU A 106 -3.45 8.31 -19.97
N GLU A 107 -2.15 8.43 -20.26
CA GLU A 107 -1.27 7.26 -20.43
C GLU A 107 -1.20 6.41 -19.16
N LEU A 108 -1.10 7.03 -17.99
CA LEU A 108 -1.09 6.31 -16.71
C LEU A 108 -2.47 5.69 -16.42
N ALA A 109 -3.56 6.40 -16.74
CA ALA A 109 -4.90 5.87 -16.58
C ALA A 109 -5.12 4.63 -17.47
N ASP A 110 -4.67 4.67 -18.72
CA ASP A 110 -4.74 3.54 -19.64
C ASP A 110 -3.92 2.35 -19.13
N GLN A 111 -2.72 2.60 -18.60
CA GLN A 111 -1.90 1.54 -18.02
C GLN A 111 -2.58 0.89 -16.81
N ILE A 112 -3.19 1.68 -15.91
CA ILE A 112 -3.92 1.15 -14.75
C ILE A 112 -5.14 0.34 -15.20
N ASN A 113 -5.90 0.84 -16.17
CA ASN A 113 -7.09 0.16 -16.69
C ASN A 113 -6.77 -1.17 -17.38
N ASN A 114 -5.60 -1.28 -18.02
CA ASN A 114 -5.14 -2.49 -18.69
C ASN A 114 -4.40 -3.47 -17.76
N SER A 115 -4.08 -3.07 -16.51
CA SER A 115 -3.43 -3.95 -15.55
C SER A 115 -4.42 -4.95 -14.95
N HIS A 116 -4.22 -6.23 -15.28
CA HIS A 116 -4.99 -7.33 -14.69
C HIS A 116 -4.74 -7.42 -13.18
N TYR A 117 -3.52 -7.11 -12.72
CA TYR A 117 -3.25 -7.08 -11.29
C TYR A 117 -4.09 -6.02 -10.58
N PHE A 118 -4.07 -4.79 -11.10
CA PHE A 118 -4.78 -3.68 -10.47
C PHE A 118 -6.30 -3.91 -10.44
N SER A 119 -6.89 -4.57 -11.43
CA SER A 119 -8.32 -4.87 -11.40
C SER A 119 -8.75 -5.78 -10.24
N HIS A 120 -7.82 -6.58 -9.70
CA HIS A 120 -8.09 -7.53 -8.62
C HIS A 120 -7.65 -7.01 -7.25
N PHE A 121 -6.51 -6.33 -7.17
CA PHE A 121 -5.89 -5.91 -5.90
C PHE A 121 -5.73 -4.39 -5.75
N GLY A 122 -6.26 -3.64 -6.70
CA GLY A 122 -6.20 -2.18 -6.75
C GLY A 122 -7.49 -1.51 -6.28
N PHE A 123 -7.35 -0.32 -5.70
CA PHE A 123 -8.47 0.59 -5.45
C PHE A 123 -8.07 2.05 -5.63
N TYR A 124 -9.09 2.89 -5.83
CA TYR A 124 -8.91 4.33 -5.96
C TYR A 124 -9.28 5.08 -4.67
N PHE A 125 -8.49 6.09 -4.33
CA PHE A 125 -8.76 7.02 -3.22
C PHE A 125 -8.59 8.49 -3.63
N ARG A 126 -9.00 9.44 -2.79
CA ARG A 126 -8.87 10.89 -3.03
C ARG A 126 -7.83 11.51 -2.11
N GLU A 127 -8.21 11.76 -0.86
CA GLU A 127 -7.29 12.24 0.17
C GLU A 127 -6.72 11.06 0.94
N THR A 128 -7.61 10.21 1.47
CA THR A 128 -7.24 8.97 2.16
C THR A 128 -8.02 7.76 1.66
N PRO A 129 -7.44 6.55 1.82
CA PRO A 129 -8.17 5.31 1.68
C PRO A 129 -9.38 5.27 2.62
N THR A 130 -10.42 4.54 2.20
CA THR A 130 -11.57 4.29 3.05
C THR A 130 -11.74 2.80 3.23
N ALA A 131 -12.11 2.37 4.44
CA ALA A 131 -12.33 0.96 4.75
C ALA A 131 -13.28 0.31 3.73
N ALA A 132 -14.33 1.02 3.29
CA ALA A 132 -15.30 0.53 2.31
C ALA A 132 -14.69 0.08 0.97
N LYS A 133 -13.54 0.63 0.56
CA LYS A 133 -12.84 0.22 -0.67
C LYS A 133 -11.93 -0.98 -0.46
N ILE A 134 -11.48 -1.20 0.77
CA ILE A 134 -10.49 -2.23 1.11
C ILE A 134 -11.17 -3.52 1.58
N VAL A 135 -12.31 -3.44 2.29
CA VAL A 135 -13.08 -4.62 2.74
C VAL A 135 -13.24 -5.69 1.64
N PRO A 136 -13.77 -5.40 0.44
CA PRO A 136 -13.99 -6.44 -0.56
C PRO A 136 -12.69 -7.10 -1.05
N LEU A 137 -11.57 -6.39 -1.02
CA LEU A 137 -10.26 -6.90 -1.42
C LEU A 137 -9.71 -7.86 -0.36
N LEU A 138 -9.85 -7.50 0.91
CA LEU A 138 -9.44 -8.33 2.04
C LEU A 138 -10.29 -9.60 2.17
N ASP A 139 -11.59 -9.49 1.91
CA ASP A 139 -12.50 -10.65 1.91
C ASP A 139 -12.12 -11.66 0.81
N ALA A 140 -11.71 -11.17 -0.37
CA ALA A 140 -11.18 -12.03 -1.43
C ALA A 140 -9.88 -12.70 -0.99
N TRP A 141 -8.98 -11.93 -0.37
CA TRP A 141 -7.68 -12.42 0.11
C TRP A 141 -7.76 -13.50 1.18
N ILE A 142 -8.75 -13.44 2.07
CA ILE A 142 -8.95 -14.49 3.08
C ILE A 142 -9.46 -15.78 2.45
N LYS A 143 -10.21 -15.71 1.36
CA LYS A 143 -10.84 -16.86 0.72
C LYS A 143 -9.89 -17.65 -0.18
N ASP A 144 -8.88 -16.99 -0.75
CA ASP A 144 -7.72 -17.62 -1.41
C ASP A 144 -6.79 -18.28 -0.38
#